data_AF-A0A1G0ZA60-F1
#
_entry.id   AF-A0A1G0ZA60-F1
#
_cell.length_a   1.000
_cell.length_b   1.000
_cell.length_c   1.000
_cell.angle_alpha   90.00
_cell.angle_beta   90.00
_cell.angle_gamma   90.00
#
_symmetry.space_group_name_H-M   'P 1'
#
loop_
_entity.id
_entity.type
_entity.pdbx_description
1 polymer ?
#
loop_
_entity_poly.entity_id
_entity_poly.type
_entity_poly.pdbx_seq_one_letter_code
_entity_poly.pdbx_strand_id
1 'polypeptide(L)'
;MIKVHIGILPKEAMYPVLESQYRHMIGFVESQWKNVVDYLPDSVLLSDDSVPDLVAKFVSESDKHAELPDLFHWGQTIELPKKILAEMHPGGFLKKDPFVTELEKMVKNKVAYNLSSNAGSKPQSVADVKQWISEQKRILERTTGGKYPFKMTIKDFPRSRTGLLHLTTAKNVLYLADSAMNVSRALAAAFPRLEKFDLNKTIPALVYISNSLKPGRIFGDPFTGQLSAFANIFGKDIRGVDTRMKVAYYPHQVHAQLLDETGAFRTNKGITLMRELLDFAVFHGGVVVEMKTGKIV
;
A
#
# COMPACT_ATOMS: atom_id res chain seq x y z
N MET A 1 -44.97 -2.92 20.72
CA MET A 1 -44.20 -3.80 19.82
C MET A 1 -43.72 -2.94 18.66
N ILE A 2 -42.47 -2.44 18.70
CA ILE A 2 -41.93 -1.58 17.63
C ILE A 2 -41.55 -2.49 16.46
N LYS A 3 -42.30 -2.39 15.36
CA LYS A 3 -41.92 -3.05 14.10
C LYS A 3 -40.81 -2.22 13.46
N VAL A 4 -39.56 -2.66 13.64
CA VAL A 4 -38.44 -2.14 12.84
C VAL A 4 -38.56 -2.76 11.45
N HIS A 5 -39.00 -1.98 10.47
CA HIS A 5 -38.89 -2.36 9.06
C HIS A 5 -37.46 -2.10 8.62
N ILE A 6 -36.66 -3.16 8.53
CA ILE A 6 -35.38 -3.11 7.81
C ILE A 6 -35.71 -3.29 6.32
N GLY A 7 -36.31 -2.26 5.73
CA GLY A 7 -36.39 -2.12 4.28
C GLY A 7 -35.05 -1.58 3.77
N ILE A 8 -34.61 -2.03 2.59
CA ILE A 8 -33.52 -1.36 1.87
C ILE A 8 -34.05 0.03 1.52
N LEU A 9 -33.54 1.06 2.19
CA LEU A 9 -33.88 2.45 1.87
C LEU A 9 -33.47 2.73 0.41
N PRO A 10 -34.28 3.46 -0.38
CA PRO A 10 -33.84 3.99 -1.66
C PRO A 10 -32.51 4.75 -1.48
N LYS A 11 -31.59 4.64 -2.45
CA LYS A 11 -30.26 5.28 -2.34
C LYS A 11 -30.38 6.78 -2.08
N GLU A 12 -31.39 7.41 -2.66
CA GLU A 12 -31.72 8.82 -2.54
C GLU A 12 -32.10 9.20 -1.09
N ALA A 13 -32.72 8.27 -0.35
CA ALA A 13 -33.08 8.48 1.05
C ALA A 13 -31.85 8.45 1.99
N MET A 14 -30.68 8.02 1.50
CA MET A 14 -29.43 8.06 2.25
C MET A 14 -28.75 9.44 2.20
N TYR A 15 -29.15 10.33 1.28
CA TYR A 15 -28.49 11.62 1.05
C TYR A 15 -28.22 12.44 2.33
N PRO A 16 -29.20 12.71 3.22
CA PRO A 16 -28.95 13.54 4.41
C PRO A 16 -27.95 12.91 5.39
N VAL A 17 -27.95 11.57 5.47
CA VAL A 17 -27.02 10.82 6.31
C VAL A 17 -25.61 10.88 5.70
N LEU A 18 -25.51 10.72 4.38
CA LEU A 18 -24.24 10.75 3.66
C LEU A 18 -23.61 12.14 3.68
N GLU A 19 -24.38 13.22 3.50
CA GLU A 19 -23.88 14.59 3.59
C GLU A 19 -23.26 14.86 4.97
N SER A 20 -23.99 14.51 6.04
CA SER A 20 -23.47 14.66 7.41
C SER A 20 -22.19 13.85 7.63
N GLN A 21 -22.14 12.61 7.12
CA GLN A 21 -20.96 11.77 7.22
C GLN A 21 -19.76 12.34 6.48
N TYR A 22 -19.94 12.79 5.23
CA TYR A 22 -18.86 13.39 4.44
C TYR A 22 -18.36 14.70 5.05
N ARG A 23 -19.25 15.52 5.62
CA ARG A 23 -18.87 16.75 6.33
C ARG A 23 -17.97 16.44 7.53
N HIS A 24 -18.35 15.46 8.36
CA HIS A 24 -17.52 15.04 9.49
C HIS A 24 -16.20 14.41 9.04
N MET A 25 -16.21 13.62 7.97
CA MET A 25 -15.01 12.98 7.43
C MET A 25 -14.00 14.01 6.95
N ILE A 26 -14.45 15.00 6.16
CA ILE A 26 -13.59 16.06 5.64
C ILE A 26 -13.02 16.90 6.80
N GLY A 27 -13.86 17.33 7.75
CA GLY A 27 -13.40 18.07 8.92
C GLY A 27 -12.37 17.27 9.76
N PHE A 28 -12.53 15.95 9.85
CA PHE A 28 -11.53 15.09 10.48
C PHE A 28 -10.21 15.08 9.70
N VAL A 29 -10.25 14.89 8.37
CA VAL A 29 -9.05 14.92 7.51
C VAL A 29 -8.30 16.25 7.65
N GLU A 30 -9.02 17.37 7.54
CA GLU A 30 -8.45 18.72 7.70
C GLU A 30 -7.74 18.91 9.05
N SER A 31 -8.32 18.35 10.13
CA SER A 31 -7.76 18.45 11.47
C SER A 31 -6.50 17.61 11.69
N GLN A 32 -6.32 16.52 10.93
CA GLN A 32 -5.27 15.53 11.18
C GLN A 32 -4.13 15.56 10.16
N TRP A 33 -4.38 15.93 8.91
CA TRP A 33 -3.46 15.60 7.81
C TRP A 33 -2.06 16.18 8.01
N LYS A 34 -1.92 17.41 8.52
CA LYS A 34 -0.63 18.08 8.74
C LYS A 34 0.28 17.35 9.71
N ASN A 35 -0.28 16.48 10.56
CA ASN A 35 0.48 15.67 11.50
C ASN A 35 0.94 14.33 10.89
N VAL A 36 0.43 13.99 9.70
CA VAL A 36 0.55 12.66 9.09
C VAL A 36 1.26 12.72 7.75
N VAL A 37 0.97 13.72 6.92
CA VAL A 37 1.54 13.89 5.58
C VAL A 37 1.98 15.32 5.32
N ASP A 38 2.98 15.49 4.46
CA ASP A 38 3.57 16.80 4.16
C ASP A 38 2.69 17.66 3.22
N TYR A 39 1.77 17.01 2.51
CA TYR A 39 0.86 17.63 1.54
C TYR A 39 -0.44 16.83 1.42
N LEU A 40 -1.56 17.55 1.28
CA LEU A 40 -2.87 17.00 0.95
C LEU A 40 -3.32 17.61 -0.39
N PRO A 41 -3.55 16.81 -1.44
CA PRO A 41 -4.11 17.31 -2.68
C PRO A 41 -5.48 17.91 -2.45
N ASP A 42 -5.82 18.86 -3.30
CA ASP A 42 -7.14 19.48 -3.32
C ASP A 42 -7.53 20.13 -1.99
N SER A 43 -6.56 20.53 -1.16
CA SER A 43 -6.83 21.08 0.17
C SER A 43 -7.75 22.31 0.12
N VAL A 44 -7.69 23.09 -0.96
CA VAL A 44 -8.59 24.24 -1.18
C VAL A 44 -10.02 23.77 -1.44
N LEU A 45 -10.20 22.72 -2.25
CA LEU A 45 -11.52 22.13 -2.51
C LEU A 45 -12.07 21.43 -1.28
N LEU A 46 -11.23 20.75 -0.49
CA LEU A 46 -11.66 20.09 0.75
C LEU A 46 -12.16 21.09 1.80
N SER A 47 -11.69 22.33 1.77
CA SER A 47 -12.20 23.40 2.64
C SER A 47 -13.49 24.07 2.13
N ASP A 48 -14.03 23.65 0.98
CA ASP A 48 -15.29 24.16 0.44
C ASP A 48 -16.49 23.46 1.09
N ASP A 49 -17.36 24.24 1.75
CA ASP A 49 -18.54 23.75 2.47
C ASP A 49 -19.57 23.02 1.59
N SER A 50 -19.50 23.20 0.25
CA SER A 50 -20.36 22.55 -0.74
C SER A 50 -19.88 21.16 -1.15
N VAL A 51 -18.61 20.81 -0.92
CA VAL A 51 -18.07 19.50 -1.32
C VAL A 51 -18.78 18.33 -0.66
N PRO A 52 -19.05 18.31 0.66
CA PRO A 52 -19.82 17.24 1.29
C PRO A 52 -21.18 16.96 0.61
N ASP A 53 -21.88 18.02 0.21
CA ASP A 53 -23.16 17.96 -0.48
C ASP A 53 -23.02 17.37 -1.88
N LEU A 54 -22.04 17.83 -2.66
CA LEU A 54 -21.77 17.31 -4.00
C LEU A 54 -21.40 15.81 -3.98
N VAL A 55 -20.53 15.39 -3.06
CA VAL A 55 -20.17 13.96 -2.91
C VAL A 55 -21.39 13.15 -2.47
N ALA A 56 -22.18 13.64 -1.51
CA ALA A 56 -23.38 12.94 -1.05
C ALA A 56 -24.41 12.78 -2.17
N LYS A 57 -24.64 13.81 -2.99
CA LYS A 57 -25.53 13.76 -4.16
C LYS A 57 -25.08 12.72 -5.17
N PHE A 58 -23.78 12.72 -5.48
CA PHE A 58 -23.20 11.75 -6.40
C PHE A 58 -23.37 10.30 -5.91
N VAL A 59 -22.99 10.02 -4.66
CA VAL A 59 -23.01 8.64 -4.12
C VAL A 59 -24.43 8.12 -3.85
N SER A 60 -25.35 9.02 -3.48
CA SER A 60 -26.77 8.66 -3.28
C SER A 60 -27.57 8.58 -4.57
N GLU A 61 -26.99 8.95 -5.73
CA GLU A 61 -27.68 9.11 -7.01
C GLU A 61 -28.88 10.08 -6.95
N SER A 62 -28.93 10.96 -5.95
CA SER A 62 -30.02 11.93 -5.79
C SER A 62 -29.97 13.03 -6.84
N ASP A 63 -28.80 13.23 -7.47
CA ASP A 63 -28.63 14.03 -8.68
C ASP A 63 -27.70 13.30 -9.66
N LYS A 64 -28.28 12.82 -10.78
CA LYS A 64 -27.55 12.08 -11.83
C LYS A 64 -26.69 12.97 -12.72
N HIS A 65 -26.84 14.29 -12.62
CA HIS A 65 -26.10 15.28 -13.40
C HIS A 65 -25.06 16.04 -12.56
N ALA A 66 -24.92 15.72 -11.27
CA ALA A 66 -23.90 16.31 -10.42
C ALA A 66 -22.51 16.03 -10.98
N GLU A 67 -21.81 17.07 -11.42
CA GLU A 67 -20.41 17.00 -11.77
C GLU A 67 -19.58 16.94 -10.48
N LEU A 68 -18.94 15.80 -10.26
CA LEU A 68 -18.10 15.59 -9.10
C LEU A 68 -16.73 16.26 -9.34
N PRO A 69 -16.25 17.12 -8.44
CA PRO A 69 -14.89 17.64 -8.52
C PRO A 69 -13.87 16.49 -8.48
N ASP A 70 -12.74 16.67 -9.16
CA ASP A 70 -11.62 15.71 -9.12
C ASP A 70 -10.94 15.82 -7.74
N LEU A 71 -11.51 15.12 -6.76
CA LEU A 71 -11.06 15.12 -5.36
C LEU A 71 -10.13 13.94 -5.08
N PHE A 72 -9.15 14.20 -4.22
CA PHE A 72 -8.12 13.25 -3.82
C PHE A 72 -7.30 12.78 -5.02
N HIS A 73 -7.07 13.68 -5.98
CA HIS A 73 -6.22 13.40 -7.11
C HIS A 73 -4.76 13.41 -6.66
N TRP A 74 -4.23 12.24 -6.35
CA TRP A 74 -2.80 12.06 -6.12
C TRP A 74 -2.10 12.07 -7.48
N GLY A 75 -1.65 13.24 -7.93
CA GLY A 75 -0.97 13.43 -9.22
C GLY A 75 0.43 12.81 -9.30
N GLN A 76 1.05 12.91 -10.47
CA GLN A 76 2.46 12.63 -10.71
C GLN A 76 3.35 13.73 -10.10
N THR A 77 4.65 13.48 -10.00
CA THR A 77 5.62 14.44 -9.42
C THR A 77 5.58 15.82 -10.09
N ILE A 78 5.33 15.89 -11.41
CA ILE A 78 5.23 17.14 -12.17
C ILE A 78 4.02 18.00 -11.78
N GLU A 79 3.00 17.39 -11.20
CA GLU A 79 1.76 18.04 -10.76
C GLU A 79 1.83 18.50 -9.30
N LEU A 80 2.88 18.11 -8.56
CA LEU A 80 3.06 18.52 -7.18
C LEU A 80 3.36 20.02 -7.07
N PRO A 81 2.89 20.69 -6.00
CA PRO A 81 3.28 22.06 -5.74
C PRO A 81 4.80 22.22 -5.67
N LYS A 82 5.36 23.24 -6.32
CA LYS A 82 6.82 23.46 -6.42
C LYS A 82 7.54 23.41 -5.07
N LYS A 83 6.92 23.93 -4.01
CA LYS A 83 7.47 23.89 -2.65
C LYS A 83 7.61 22.46 -2.13
N ILE A 84 6.55 21.66 -2.27
CA ILE A 84 6.55 20.24 -1.87
C ILE A 84 7.59 19.46 -2.68
N LEU A 85 7.62 19.67 -4.00
CA LEU A 85 8.59 19.01 -4.87
C LEU A 85 10.04 19.37 -4.50
N ALA A 86 10.31 20.63 -4.12
CA ALA A 86 11.64 21.08 -3.71
C ALA A 86 12.08 20.47 -2.38
N GLU A 87 11.17 20.37 -1.40
CA GLU A 87 11.43 19.82 -0.08
C GLU A 87 11.49 18.27 -0.08
N MET A 88 10.92 17.63 -1.09
CA MET A 88 10.89 16.18 -1.20
C MET A 88 12.29 15.57 -1.26
N HIS A 89 12.57 14.63 -0.37
CA HIS A 89 13.85 13.93 -0.30
C HIS A 89 13.63 12.48 0.11
N PRO A 90 14.60 11.59 -0.18
CA PRO A 90 14.57 10.23 0.32
C PRO A 90 14.38 10.21 1.84
N GLY A 91 13.41 9.45 2.35
CA GLY A 91 13.13 9.42 3.80
C GLY A 91 14.19 8.65 4.58
N GLY A 92 14.96 7.82 3.88
CA GLY A 92 16.12 7.12 4.40
C GLY A 92 15.80 5.74 4.97
N PHE A 93 16.87 4.98 5.19
CA PHE A 93 16.80 3.57 5.56
C PHE A 93 16.96 3.38 7.06
N LEU A 94 16.17 2.46 7.61
CA LEU A 94 16.46 1.84 8.90
C LEU A 94 17.22 0.53 8.66
N LYS A 95 16.78 -0.26 7.68
CA LYS A 95 17.46 -1.46 7.18
C LYS A 95 17.66 -1.33 5.68
N LYS A 96 18.88 -1.58 5.21
CA LYS A 96 19.18 -1.60 3.78
C LYS A 96 18.40 -2.73 3.11
N ASP A 97 17.69 -2.40 2.05
CA ASP A 97 16.93 -3.34 1.24
C ASP A 97 17.10 -2.95 -0.24
N PRO A 98 17.41 -3.91 -1.15
CA PRO A 98 17.69 -3.59 -2.54
C PRO A 98 16.55 -2.85 -3.23
N PHE A 99 15.30 -3.28 -3.07
CA PHE A 99 14.19 -2.67 -3.80
C PHE A 99 13.81 -1.32 -3.21
N VAL A 100 13.82 -1.20 -1.89
CA VAL A 100 13.61 0.09 -1.22
C VAL A 100 14.70 1.09 -1.59
N THR A 101 15.94 0.63 -1.78
CA THR A 101 17.03 1.51 -2.26
C THR A 101 16.72 2.10 -3.62
N GLU A 102 16.17 1.32 -4.54
CA GLU A 102 15.77 1.83 -5.86
C GLU A 102 14.55 2.75 -5.78
N LEU A 103 13.57 2.48 -4.90
CA LEU A 103 12.44 3.39 -4.67
C LEU A 103 12.89 4.75 -4.12
N GLU A 104 13.82 4.77 -3.17
CA GLU A 104 14.38 6.01 -2.62
C GLU A 104 15.21 6.79 -3.68
N LYS A 105 15.88 6.10 -4.62
CA LYS A 105 16.48 6.76 -5.79
C LYS A 105 15.43 7.38 -6.71
N MET A 106 14.27 6.73 -6.89
CA MET A 106 13.16 7.29 -7.66
C MET A 106 12.65 8.60 -7.03
N VAL A 107 12.54 8.64 -5.69
CA VAL A 107 12.20 9.87 -4.95
C VAL A 107 13.26 10.95 -5.16
N LYS A 108 14.54 10.59 -5.02
CA LYS A 108 15.66 11.52 -5.27
C LYS A 108 15.62 12.12 -6.68
N ASN A 109 15.32 11.28 -7.67
CA ASN A 109 15.28 11.66 -9.09
C ASN A 109 13.96 12.31 -9.50
N LYS A 110 13.04 12.55 -8.57
CA LYS A 110 11.75 13.20 -8.83
C LYS A 110 10.92 12.44 -9.88
N VAL A 111 10.94 11.10 -9.82
CA VAL A 111 10.06 10.22 -10.61
C VAL A 111 9.15 9.35 -9.74
N ALA A 112 9.15 9.65 -8.45
CA ALA A 112 8.24 9.16 -7.43
C ALA A 112 8.26 10.13 -6.24
N TYR A 113 7.29 9.99 -5.34
CA TYR A 113 7.25 10.73 -4.09
C TYR A 113 6.73 9.88 -2.93
N ASN A 114 7.14 10.25 -1.72
CA ASN A 114 6.61 9.76 -0.45
C ASN A 114 5.66 10.80 0.15
N LEU A 115 4.79 10.35 1.05
CA LEU A 115 3.83 11.24 1.73
C LEU A 115 4.24 11.60 3.15
N SER A 116 5.09 10.78 3.77
CA SER A 116 5.58 11.00 5.11
C SER A 116 6.84 10.18 5.37
N SER A 117 7.73 10.70 6.21
CA SER A 117 8.98 10.05 6.61
C SER A 117 8.98 9.56 8.06
N ASN A 118 7.80 9.17 8.58
CA ASN A 118 7.60 8.87 10.01
C ASN A 118 7.15 7.43 10.29
N ALA A 119 7.52 6.47 9.43
CA ALA A 119 7.30 5.06 9.77
C ALA A 119 8.14 4.71 11.01
N GLY A 120 7.45 4.53 12.14
CA GLY A 120 8.04 4.07 13.37
C GLY A 120 8.60 2.65 13.25
N SER A 121 9.42 2.28 14.22
CA SER A 121 9.92 0.91 14.35
C SER A 121 9.68 0.44 15.77
N LYS A 122 9.01 -0.72 15.91
CA LYS A 122 8.91 -1.45 17.18
C LYS A 122 9.88 -2.62 17.12
N PRO A 123 11.05 -2.54 17.77
CA PRO A 123 12.06 -3.60 17.70
C PRO A 123 11.54 -4.92 18.28
N GLN A 124 11.96 -6.04 17.70
CA GLN A 124 11.58 -7.40 18.12
C GLN A 124 12.74 -8.14 18.79
N SER A 125 12.43 -9.20 19.53
CA SER A 125 13.47 -10.02 20.15
C SER A 125 14.26 -10.80 19.10
N VAL A 126 15.55 -11.06 19.38
CA VAL A 126 16.40 -11.86 18.49
C VAL A 126 15.84 -13.28 18.31
N ALA A 127 15.23 -13.84 19.36
CA ALA A 127 14.64 -15.18 19.32
C ALA A 127 13.46 -15.25 18.33
N ASP A 128 12.54 -14.28 18.40
CA ASP A 128 11.36 -14.23 17.52
C ASP A 128 11.77 -14.10 16.05
N VAL A 129 12.74 -13.21 15.77
CA VAL A 129 13.22 -13.02 14.39
C VAL A 129 13.91 -14.29 13.87
N LYS A 130 14.73 -14.97 14.70
CA LYS A 130 15.34 -16.25 14.30
C LYS A 130 14.32 -17.35 14.03
N GLN A 131 13.29 -17.44 14.87
CA GLN A 131 12.18 -18.38 14.68
C GLN A 131 11.45 -18.07 13.38
N TRP A 132 11.12 -16.80 13.13
CA TRP A 132 10.46 -16.37 11.91
C TRP A 132 11.26 -16.71 10.65
N ILE A 133 12.56 -16.38 10.62
CA ILE A 133 13.44 -16.70 9.48
C ILE A 133 13.43 -18.21 9.21
N SER A 134 13.55 -19.03 10.25
CA SER A 134 13.50 -20.50 10.14
C SER A 134 12.17 -20.99 9.58
N GLU A 135 11.06 -20.40 10.02
CA GLU A 135 9.71 -20.73 9.54
C GLU A 135 9.52 -20.35 8.07
N GLN A 136 9.93 -19.14 7.66
CA GLN A 136 9.85 -18.70 6.27
C GLN A 136 10.65 -19.62 5.33
N LYS A 137 11.87 -19.99 5.75
CA LYS A 137 12.71 -20.93 5.00
C LYS A 137 12.02 -22.29 4.84
N ARG A 138 11.51 -22.86 5.94
CA ARG A 138 10.80 -24.14 5.93
C ARG A 138 9.55 -24.11 5.03
N ILE A 139 8.76 -23.03 5.09
CA ILE A 139 7.57 -22.86 4.25
C ILE A 139 7.98 -22.82 2.77
N LEU A 140 9.02 -22.05 2.42
CA LEU A 140 9.49 -21.97 1.05
C LEU A 140 10.00 -23.33 0.52
N GLU A 141 10.81 -24.02 1.32
CA GLU A 141 11.35 -25.35 0.98
C GLU A 141 10.23 -26.36 0.76
N ARG A 142 9.23 -26.42 1.65
CA ARG A 142 8.09 -27.33 1.55
C ARG A 142 7.22 -27.05 0.31
N THR A 143 6.92 -25.78 0.03
CA THR A 143 5.97 -25.42 -1.05
C THR A 143 6.62 -25.39 -2.42
N THR A 144 7.92 -25.08 -2.51
CA THR A 144 8.58 -24.86 -3.81
C THR A 144 9.74 -25.82 -4.09
N GLY A 145 10.04 -26.74 -3.17
CA GLY A 145 11.19 -27.65 -3.30
C GLY A 145 12.53 -26.90 -3.35
N GLY A 146 12.60 -25.68 -2.82
CA GLY A 146 13.80 -24.84 -2.88
C GLY A 146 14.04 -24.17 -4.24
N LYS A 147 13.03 -24.12 -5.14
CA LYS A 147 13.13 -23.46 -6.45
C LYS A 147 13.61 -22.01 -6.37
N TYR A 148 13.28 -21.30 -5.29
CA TYR A 148 13.69 -19.91 -5.09
C TYR A 148 14.67 -19.78 -3.92
N PRO A 149 15.74 -18.98 -4.05
CA PRO A 149 16.74 -18.84 -3.01
C PRO A 149 16.18 -18.05 -1.81
N PHE A 150 16.38 -18.58 -0.60
CA PHE A 150 16.12 -17.88 0.65
C PHE A 150 17.44 -17.36 1.24
N LYS A 151 17.62 -16.04 1.32
CA LYS A 151 18.88 -15.42 1.77
C LYS A 151 18.78 -14.60 3.05
N MET A 152 17.59 -14.49 3.63
CA MET A 152 17.36 -13.70 4.83
C MET A 152 18.12 -14.29 6.03
N THR A 153 18.89 -13.44 6.73
CA THR A 153 19.63 -13.80 7.92
C THR A 153 19.37 -12.81 9.06
N ILE A 154 19.71 -13.20 10.28
CA ILE A 154 19.56 -12.31 11.45
C ILE A 154 20.41 -11.03 11.34
N LYS A 155 21.51 -11.07 10.56
CA LYS A 155 22.41 -9.93 10.36
C LYS A 155 21.79 -8.84 9.49
N ASP A 156 20.74 -9.17 8.75
CA ASP A 156 20.03 -8.20 7.91
C ASP A 156 19.21 -7.23 8.76
N PHE A 157 18.99 -7.53 10.04
CA PHE A 157 18.20 -6.71 10.95
C PHE A 157 19.10 -5.86 11.86
N PRO A 158 19.05 -4.53 11.77
CA PRO A 158 19.81 -3.64 12.64
C PRO A 158 19.42 -3.80 14.10
N ARG A 159 20.37 -3.65 15.01
CA ARG A 159 20.12 -3.67 16.45
C ARG A 159 19.70 -2.30 16.97
N SER A 160 18.70 -2.27 17.85
CA SER A 160 18.38 -1.11 18.68
C SER A 160 19.43 -0.93 19.79
N ARG A 161 19.35 0.19 20.51
CA ARG A 161 20.19 0.44 21.70
C ARG A 161 20.02 -0.63 22.79
N THR A 162 18.85 -1.25 22.87
CA THR A 162 18.53 -2.32 23.83
C THR A 162 18.89 -3.72 23.33
N GLY A 163 19.50 -3.84 22.14
CA GLY A 163 19.91 -5.11 21.56
C GLY A 163 18.80 -5.88 20.81
N LEU A 164 17.58 -5.33 20.77
CA LEU A 164 16.45 -5.82 19.96
C LEU A 164 16.68 -5.52 18.48
N LEU A 165 15.86 -6.08 17.58
CA LEU A 165 16.04 -5.99 16.13
C LEU A 165 14.98 -5.12 15.46
N HIS A 166 15.43 -4.15 14.65
CA HIS A 166 14.57 -3.31 13.82
C HIS A 166 14.10 -4.07 12.56
N LEU A 167 12.79 -4.11 12.35
CA LEU A 167 12.17 -4.77 11.19
C LEU A 167 11.91 -3.81 10.03
N THR A 168 11.67 -2.54 10.36
CA THR A 168 11.34 -1.50 9.41
C THR A 168 12.48 -1.31 8.40
N THR A 169 12.18 -1.41 7.10
CA THR A 169 13.16 -1.21 6.02
C THR A 169 13.45 0.26 5.79
N ALA A 170 12.43 1.06 5.48
CA ALA A 170 12.53 2.50 5.32
C ALA A 170 11.57 3.25 6.24
N LYS A 171 11.87 4.53 6.45
CA LYS A 171 10.98 5.47 7.14
C LYS A 171 9.71 5.78 6.34
N ASN A 172 9.67 5.42 5.07
CA ASN A 172 8.47 5.49 4.22
C ASN A 172 7.96 4.08 3.94
N VAL A 173 6.66 3.89 4.09
CA VAL A 173 5.96 2.63 3.75
C VAL A 173 5.10 2.74 2.50
N LEU A 174 5.02 3.93 1.90
CA LEU A 174 4.22 4.20 0.72
C LEU A 174 4.99 5.12 -0.24
N TYR A 175 5.02 4.72 -1.51
CA TYR A 175 5.65 5.47 -2.60
C TYR A 175 4.64 5.59 -3.73
N LEU A 176 4.48 6.81 -4.24
CA LEU A 176 3.66 7.11 -5.40
C LEU A 176 4.61 7.38 -6.57
N ALA A 177 4.73 6.40 -7.46
CA ALA A 177 5.60 6.45 -8.63
C ALA A 177 4.84 6.98 -9.85
N ASP A 178 5.53 7.74 -10.70
CA ASP A 178 4.90 8.34 -11.88
C ASP A 178 4.53 7.32 -12.95
N SER A 179 5.19 6.16 -12.96
CA SER A 179 4.84 5.06 -13.84
C SER A 179 5.16 3.68 -13.26
N ALA A 180 4.34 2.69 -13.59
CA ALA A 180 4.60 1.28 -13.29
C ALA A 180 5.86 0.77 -13.98
N MET A 181 6.20 1.31 -15.16
CA MET A 181 7.47 1.04 -15.84
C MET A 181 8.69 1.41 -14.97
N ASN A 182 8.68 2.56 -14.28
CA ASN A 182 9.77 2.93 -13.36
C ASN A 182 9.88 1.93 -12.20
N VAL A 183 8.74 1.44 -11.69
CA VAL A 183 8.72 0.39 -10.66
C VAL A 183 9.30 -0.92 -11.18
N SER A 184 8.98 -1.31 -12.43
CA SER A 184 9.54 -2.52 -13.06
C SER A 184 11.06 -2.44 -13.21
N ARG A 185 11.58 -1.28 -13.64
CA ARG A 185 13.03 -1.03 -13.72
C ARG A 185 13.70 -1.07 -12.35
N ALA A 186 13.07 -0.50 -11.33
CA ALA A 186 13.55 -0.58 -9.95
C ALA A 186 13.57 -2.03 -9.43
N LEU A 187 12.55 -2.83 -9.75
CA LEU A 187 12.51 -4.26 -9.42
C LEU A 187 13.63 -5.05 -10.12
N ALA A 188 13.85 -4.81 -11.42
CA ALA A 188 14.92 -5.46 -12.19
C ALA A 188 16.31 -5.11 -11.64
N ALA A 189 16.53 -3.83 -11.28
CA ALA A 189 17.78 -3.38 -10.67
C ALA A 189 18.01 -4.00 -9.29
N ALA A 190 16.95 -4.12 -8.48
CA ALA A 190 17.01 -4.72 -7.15
C ALA A 190 17.16 -6.25 -7.19
N PHE A 191 16.53 -6.89 -8.18
CA PHE A 191 16.45 -8.34 -8.34
C PHE A 191 16.68 -8.71 -9.81
N PRO A 192 17.94 -9.01 -10.22
CA PRO A 192 18.29 -9.25 -11.62
C PRO A 192 17.46 -10.34 -12.33
N ARG A 193 16.90 -11.30 -11.59
CA ARG A 193 15.99 -12.32 -12.15
C ARG A 193 14.70 -11.73 -12.74
N LEU A 194 14.36 -10.50 -12.39
CA LEU A 194 13.19 -9.77 -12.88
C LEU A 194 13.54 -8.88 -14.09
N GLU A 195 14.70 -9.04 -14.73
CA GLU A 195 15.09 -8.24 -15.91
C GLU A 195 14.06 -8.30 -17.05
N LYS A 196 13.43 -9.46 -17.24
CA LYS A 196 12.38 -9.68 -18.25
C LYS A 196 10.97 -9.42 -17.72
N PHE A 197 10.83 -9.10 -16.43
CA PHE A 197 9.54 -8.76 -15.85
C PHE A 197 9.23 -7.31 -16.20
N ASP A 198 8.13 -7.14 -16.93
CA ASP A 198 7.64 -5.83 -17.30
C ASP A 198 6.19 -5.68 -16.85
N LEU A 199 5.94 -4.68 -16.01
CA LEU A 199 4.60 -4.25 -15.64
C LEU A 199 3.84 -3.62 -16.82
N ASN A 200 4.55 -3.35 -17.93
CA ASN A 200 4.09 -2.95 -19.27
C ASN A 200 2.94 -1.93 -19.27
N LYS A 201 3.05 -0.91 -18.41
CA LYS A 201 2.09 0.19 -18.33
C LYS A 201 2.79 1.49 -17.99
N THR A 202 2.40 2.55 -18.69
CA THR A 202 2.77 3.94 -18.39
C THR A 202 1.96 4.54 -17.26
N ILE A 203 0.88 3.86 -16.82
CA ILE A 203 0.05 4.33 -15.71
C ILE A 203 0.89 4.50 -14.44
N PRO A 204 0.57 5.49 -13.58
CA PRO A 204 1.24 5.65 -12.30
C PRO A 204 1.08 4.40 -11.42
N ALA A 205 1.97 4.25 -10.45
CA ALA A 205 1.94 3.13 -9.53
C ALA A 205 1.97 3.61 -8.09
N LEU A 206 1.36 2.83 -7.20
CA LEU A 206 1.59 2.92 -5.77
C LEU A 206 2.33 1.67 -5.31
N VAL A 207 3.36 1.87 -4.50
CA VAL A 207 4.14 0.80 -3.89
C VAL A 207 4.02 0.90 -2.39
N TYR A 208 3.36 -0.08 -1.79
CA TYR A 208 3.22 -0.22 -0.34
C TYR A 208 4.24 -1.22 0.21
N ILE A 209 4.91 -0.88 1.32
CA ILE A 209 5.90 -1.76 1.96
C ILE A 209 5.36 -2.27 3.30
N SER A 210 5.29 -3.59 3.43
CA SER A 210 4.90 -4.27 4.66
C SER A 210 6.11 -4.76 5.45
N ASN A 211 6.42 -4.09 6.56
CA ASN A 211 7.59 -4.38 7.40
C ASN A 211 7.34 -5.38 8.56
N SER A 212 6.28 -6.19 8.50
CA SER A 212 5.83 -7.04 9.62
C SER A 212 6.46 -8.44 9.64
N LEU A 213 6.79 -8.95 10.85
CA LEU A 213 7.12 -10.36 11.13
C LEU A 213 6.15 -10.89 12.20
N LYS A 214 5.19 -11.76 11.86
CA LYS A 214 4.36 -12.44 12.88
C LYS A 214 4.11 -13.93 12.53
N PRO A 215 4.71 -14.87 13.28
CA PRO A 215 4.47 -16.33 13.17
C PRO A 215 2.98 -16.71 13.21
N GLY A 216 2.57 -17.71 12.41
CA GLY A 216 1.21 -18.27 12.43
C GLY A 216 0.08 -17.37 11.90
N ARG A 217 0.39 -16.11 11.57
CA ARG A 217 -0.53 -15.20 10.91
C ARG A 217 0.16 -14.62 9.69
N ILE A 218 -0.24 -15.08 8.51
CA ILE A 218 0.02 -14.39 7.25
C ILE A 218 -0.51 -12.93 7.35
N PHE A 219 -1.47 -12.66 8.24
CA PHE A 219 -1.94 -11.33 8.60
C PHE A 219 -2.37 -11.28 10.07
N GLY A 220 -1.54 -10.67 10.92
CA GLY A 220 -1.79 -10.54 12.35
C GLY A 220 -1.86 -9.11 12.84
N ASP A 221 -2.39 -8.23 11.99
CA ASP A 221 -2.05 -6.83 12.02
C ASP A 221 -3.27 -6.00 11.54
N PRO A 222 -3.49 -4.77 12.04
CA PRO A 222 -4.37 -3.73 11.44
C PRO A 222 -4.13 -3.39 9.94
N PHE A 223 -3.51 -4.28 9.15
CA PHE A 223 -2.80 -3.98 7.91
C PHE A 223 -3.53 -4.45 6.64
N THR A 224 -4.51 -5.37 6.73
CA THR A 224 -5.54 -5.40 5.68
C THR A 224 -6.27 -4.05 5.69
N GLY A 225 -6.54 -3.49 6.88
CA GLY A 225 -7.08 -2.14 7.02
C GLY A 225 -6.19 -1.06 6.37
N GLN A 226 -4.91 -1.01 6.71
CA GLN A 226 -3.97 -0.03 6.12
C GLN A 226 -3.77 -0.22 4.62
N LEU A 227 -3.53 -1.45 4.16
CA LEU A 227 -3.39 -1.71 2.73
C LEU A 227 -4.68 -1.39 1.97
N SER A 228 -5.84 -1.80 2.51
CA SER A 228 -7.13 -1.42 1.95
C SER A 228 -7.31 0.09 1.92
N ALA A 229 -6.95 0.79 2.99
CA ALA A 229 -7.02 2.24 3.03
C ALA A 229 -6.11 2.84 1.96
N PHE A 230 -4.84 2.45 1.90
CA PHE A 230 -3.89 2.99 0.92
C PHE A 230 -4.25 2.64 -0.52
N ALA A 231 -4.67 1.41 -0.79
CA ALA A 231 -5.08 0.98 -2.12
C ALA A 231 -6.33 1.74 -2.61
N ASN A 232 -7.26 2.09 -1.72
CA ASN A 232 -8.43 2.88 -2.09
C ASN A 232 -8.14 4.39 -2.16
N ILE A 233 -7.38 4.94 -1.21
CA ILE A 233 -7.07 6.39 -1.16
C ILE A 233 -6.13 6.79 -2.29
N PHE A 234 -5.10 5.98 -2.57
CA PHE A 234 -4.04 6.34 -3.51
C PHE A 234 -4.14 5.62 -4.84
N GLY A 235 -4.95 4.56 -4.92
CA GLY A 235 -5.08 3.75 -6.12
C GLY A 235 -6.32 4.04 -6.95
N LYS A 236 -7.27 4.81 -6.41
CA LYS A 236 -8.55 5.11 -7.04
C LYS A 236 -8.87 6.60 -6.93
N ASP A 237 -9.66 7.10 -7.86
CA ASP A 237 -10.32 8.40 -7.71
C ASP A 237 -11.57 8.29 -6.82
N ILE A 238 -12.21 9.43 -6.55
CA ILE A 238 -13.45 9.50 -5.76
C ILE A 238 -14.63 8.73 -6.38
N ARG A 239 -14.57 8.42 -7.69
CA ARG A 239 -15.56 7.58 -8.40
C ARG A 239 -15.26 6.09 -8.26
N GLY A 240 -14.15 5.73 -7.63
CA GLY A 240 -13.69 4.35 -7.45
C GLY A 240 -12.99 3.76 -8.68
N VAL A 241 -12.65 4.59 -9.68
CA VAL A 241 -11.92 4.17 -10.87
C VAL A 241 -10.44 4.03 -10.52
N ASP A 242 -9.82 2.93 -10.94
CA ASP A 242 -8.39 2.70 -10.71
C ASP A 242 -7.54 3.72 -11.49
N THR A 243 -6.77 4.53 -10.77
CA THR A 243 -5.86 5.54 -11.33
C THR A 243 -4.39 5.09 -11.28
N ARG A 244 -4.08 4.08 -10.46
CA ARG A 244 -2.73 3.55 -10.29
C ARG A 244 -2.69 2.04 -10.28
N MET A 245 -1.57 1.50 -10.75
CA MET A 245 -1.19 0.13 -10.45
C MET A 245 -0.88 -0.03 -8.96
N LYS A 246 -1.39 -1.10 -8.35
CA LYS A 246 -1.27 -1.37 -6.91
C LYS A 246 -0.27 -2.50 -6.66
N VAL A 247 0.90 -2.14 -6.12
CA VAL A 247 1.98 -3.08 -5.80
C VAL A 247 2.22 -3.10 -4.29
N ALA A 248 2.20 -4.28 -3.69
CA ALA A 248 2.63 -4.47 -2.30
C ALA A 248 3.95 -5.23 -2.23
N TYR A 249 4.88 -4.76 -1.41
CA TYR A 249 6.18 -5.36 -1.18
C TYR A 249 6.30 -5.90 0.25
N TYR A 250 6.64 -7.18 0.35
CA TYR A 250 6.80 -7.92 1.61
C TYR A 250 8.26 -8.40 1.74
N PRO A 251 9.20 -7.50 2.13
CA PRO A 251 10.64 -7.80 2.17
C PRO A 251 11.02 -9.01 3.03
N HIS A 252 10.20 -9.32 4.04
CA HIS A 252 10.47 -10.32 5.06
C HIS A 252 9.55 -11.54 5.00
N GLN A 253 8.77 -11.67 3.93
CA GLN A 253 7.83 -12.78 3.75
C GLN A 253 8.14 -13.51 2.44
N VAL A 254 7.83 -14.81 2.41
CA VAL A 254 7.89 -15.61 1.18
C VAL A 254 6.49 -15.77 0.57
N HIS A 255 6.42 -15.79 -0.76
CA HIS A 255 5.16 -15.93 -1.52
C HIS A 255 4.38 -17.21 -1.18
N ALA A 256 5.04 -18.26 -0.69
CA ALA A 256 4.43 -19.51 -0.24
C ALA A 256 3.48 -19.34 0.99
N GLN A 257 3.43 -18.13 1.55
CA GLN A 257 2.36 -17.71 2.45
C GLN A 257 1.04 -17.41 1.71
N LEU A 258 1.08 -16.90 0.48
CA LEU A 258 -0.13 -16.65 -0.32
C LEU A 258 -0.67 -17.92 -0.96
N LEU A 259 0.23 -18.82 -1.35
CA LEU A 259 -0.09 -19.98 -2.17
C LEU A 259 -0.01 -21.28 -1.36
N ASP A 260 -0.84 -22.26 -1.71
CA ASP A 260 -0.75 -23.62 -1.20
C ASP A 260 0.28 -24.45 -1.98
N GLU A 261 0.40 -25.73 -1.66
CA GLU A 261 1.35 -26.66 -2.30
C GLU A 261 1.03 -26.92 -3.77
N THR A 262 -0.20 -26.65 -4.22
CA THR A 262 -0.62 -26.77 -5.62
C THR A 262 -0.34 -25.49 -6.42
N GLY A 263 0.09 -24.42 -5.74
CA GLY A 263 0.29 -23.10 -6.34
C GLY A 263 -1.00 -22.27 -6.42
N ALA A 264 -2.12 -22.75 -5.87
CA ALA A 264 -3.35 -21.98 -5.79
C ALA A 264 -3.34 -21.03 -4.58
N PHE A 265 -4.12 -19.96 -4.63
CA PHE A 265 -4.27 -19.07 -3.47
C PHE A 265 -4.90 -19.81 -2.28
N ARG A 266 -4.32 -19.64 -1.09
CA ARG A 266 -4.93 -20.13 0.14
C ARG A 266 -6.22 -19.36 0.45
N THR A 267 -7.22 -20.06 0.96
CA THR A 267 -8.50 -19.45 1.38
C THR A 267 -8.32 -18.71 2.71
N ASN A 268 -8.18 -17.38 2.65
CA ASN A 268 -8.10 -16.50 3.80
C ASN A 268 -8.70 -15.13 3.44
N LYS A 269 -9.52 -14.54 4.33
CA LYS A 269 -10.14 -13.23 4.10
C LYS A 269 -9.14 -12.14 3.69
N GLY A 270 -7.96 -12.11 4.29
CA GLY A 270 -6.88 -11.18 3.95
C GLY A 270 -6.32 -11.42 2.55
N ILE A 271 -6.17 -12.70 2.14
CA ILE A 271 -5.74 -13.05 0.78
C ILE A 271 -6.80 -12.64 -0.24
N THR A 272 -8.08 -12.92 0.03
CA THR A 272 -9.19 -12.45 -0.83
C THR A 272 -9.16 -10.95 -1.03
N LEU A 273 -9.06 -10.17 0.05
CA LEU A 273 -8.99 -8.70 -0.02
C LEU A 273 -7.77 -8.23 -0.82
N MET A 274 -6.59 -8.82 -0.62
CA MET A 274 -5.42 -8.45 -1.41
C MET A 274 -5.59 -8.74 -2.89
N ARG A 275 -6.27 -9.83 -3.26
CA ARG A 275 -6.54 -10.15 -4.68
C ARG A 275 -7.49 -9.14 -5.32
N GLU A 276 -8.40 -8.57 -4.54
CA GLU A 276 -9.32 -7.52 -5.00
C GLU A 276 -8.62 -6.15 -5.11
N LEU A 277 -7.64 -5.89 -4.24
CA LEU A 277 -7.02 -4.57 -4.10
C LEU A 277 -5.71 -4.41 -4.87
N LEU A 278 -4.92 -5.46 -5.01
CA LEU A 278 -3.59 -5.40 -5.58
C LEU A 278 -3.55 -5.96 -7.00
N ASP A 279 -2.67 -5.39 -7.82
CA ASP A 279 -2.28 -5.99 -9.09
C ASP A 279 -1.14 -7.00 -8.88
N PHE A 280 -0.13 -6.63 -8.08
CA PHE A 280 1.05 -7.44 -7.83
C PHE A 280 1.47 -7.45 -6.36
N ALA A 281 1.97 -8.59 -5.89
CA ALA A 281 2.68 -8.72 -4.64
C ALA A 281 4.12 -9.17 -4.88
N VAL A 282 5.08 -8.45 -4.30
CA VAL A 282 6.51 -8.74 -4.40
C VAL A 282 6.99 -9.25 -3.05
N PHE A 283 7.70 -10.37 -3.05
CA PHE A 283 8.17 -11.06 -1.86
C PHE A 283 9.70 -11.08 -1.77
N HIS A 284 10.19 -11.56 -0.63
CA HIS A 284 11.61 -11.80 -0.42
C HIS A 284 12.27 -12.51 -1.62
N GLY A 285 13.46 -12.02 -2.00
CA GLY A 285 14.21 -12.56 -3.15
C GLY A 285 13.67 -12.17 -4.52
N GLY A 286 12.77 -11.19 -4.59
CA GLY A 286 12.21 -10.71 -5.86
C GLY A 286 11.28 -11.72 -6.51
N VAL A 287 10.50 -12.45 -5.71
CA VAL A 287 9.42 -13.31 -6.25
C VAL A 287 8.19 -12.44 -6.41
N VAL A 288 7.69 -12.31 -7.64
CA VAL A 288 6.50 -11.52 -7.94
C VAL A 288 5.32 -12.44 -8.18
N VAL A 289 4.17 -12.13 -7.59
CA VAL A 289 2.91 -12.83 -7.79
C VAL A 289 1.92 -11.86 -8.40
N GLU A 290 1.35 -12.22 -9.55
CA GLU A 290 0.19 -11.52 -10.12
C GLU A 290 -1.05 -11.90 -9.31
N MET A 291 -1.67 -10.91 -8.66
CA MET A 291 -2.68 -11.18 -7.62
C MET A 291 -4.01 -11.68 -8.18
N LYS A 292 -4.32 -11.36 -9.44
CA LYS A 292 -5.52 -11.84 -10.11
C LYS A 292 -5.44 -13.33 -10.44
N THR A 293 -4.30 -13.77 -10.98
CA THR A 293 -4.11 -15.12 -11.55
C THR A 293 -3.38 -16.08 -10.63
N GLY A 294 -2.57 -15.56 -9.69
CA GLY A 294 -1.66 -16.35 -8.86
C GLY A 294 -0.35 -16.72 -9.57
N LYS A 295 -0.16 -16.25 -10.81
CA LYS A 295 1.05 -16.53 -11.59
C LYS A 295 2.27 -15.95 -10.89
N ILE A 296 3.28 -16.81 -10.70
CA ILE A 296 4.59 -16.42 -10.17
C ILE A 296 5.52 -16.06 -11.33
N VAL A 297 6.23 -14.95 -11.20
CA VAL A 297 7.32 -14.52 -12.10
C VAL A 297 8.68 -14.71 -11.41
#